data_AF-A0A2M9ZNS6-F1
#
_entry.id   AF-A0A2M9ZNS6-F1
#
_cell.length_a   1.000
_cell.length_b   1.000
_cell.length_c   1.000
_cell.angle_alpha   90.00
_cell.angle_beta   90.00
_cell.angle_gamma   90.00
#
_symmetry.space_group_name_H-M   'P 1'
#
loop_
_entity.id
_entity.type
_entity.pdbx_description
1 polymer ?
#
loop_
_entity_poly.entity_id
_entity_poly.type
_entity_poly.pdbx_seq_one_letter_code
_entity_poly.pdbx_strand_id
1 'polypeptide(L)'
;MANFKLRIIEQKWIDDNPENAYDLCSYGSIYLEIGGSIISDAEDDWTINTAGLELLKSAISDHFVNSSTRPIFDHCGQLAMLGCPISTNWDVRHKGEEITICNITKISSIDRGAETQFKDIEVTILKVDYLRQIIMFCDNIKLFFSTHRKRVFRNDYDKTEFESFWNEFDRSLDICRHELTVLKNHNYE
;
A
#
# COMPACT_ATOMS: atom_id res chain seq x y z
N MET A 1 -7.54 -13.78 -17.83
CA MET A 1 -8.07 -12.66 -17.02
C MET A 1 -6.91 -11.82 -16.59
N ALA A 2 -6.95 -10.51 -16.84
CA ALA A 2 -5.97 -9.58 -16.28
C ALA A 2 -6.06 -9.68 -14.75
N ASN A 3 -4.93 -9.90 -14.10
CA ASN A 3 -4.88 -10.30 -12.70
C ASN A 3 -4.15 -9.24 -11.88
N PHE A 4 -4.81 -8.74 -10.84
CA PHE A 4 -4.20 -8.01 -9.74
C PHE A 4 -4.51 -8.83 -8.49
N LYS A 5 -3.49 -9.25 -7.74
CA LYS A 5 -3.67 -9.94 -6.46
C LYS A 5 -2.84 -9.26 -5.41
N LEU A 6 -3.48 -8.83 -4.33
CA LEU A 6 -2.85 -8.15 -3.22
C LEU A 6 -3.31 -8.78 -1.90
N ARG A 7 -2.35 -9.17 -1.05
CA ARG A 7 -2.62 -9.56 0.34
C ARG A 7 -1.38 -9.42 1.21
N ILE A 8 -1.59 -9.22 2.50
CA ILE A 8 -0.53 -9.33 3.50
C ILE A 8 -0.17 -10.81 3.67
N ILE A 9 1.12 -11.14 3.65
CA ILE A 9 1.63 -12.46 4.01
C ILE A 9 1.92 -12.48 5.52
N GLU A 10 2.65 -11.47 5.99
CA GLU A 10 3.03 -11.30 7.39
C GLU A 10 2.93 -9.82 7.76
N GLN A 11 2.50 -9.54 8.98
CA GLN A 11 2.53 -8.20 9.56
C GLN A 11 3.00 -8.30 11.00
N LYS A 12 4.00 -7.50 11.35
CA LYS A 12 4.69 -7.52 12.63
C LYS A 12 5.18 -6.12 13.02
N TRP A 13 5.60 -5.97 14.27
CA TRP A 13 6.32 -4.79 14.74
C TRP A 13 7.79 -4.90 14.32
N ILE A 14 8.48 -3.77 14.16
CA ILE A 14 9.85 -3.68 13.63
C ILE A 14 10.86 -4.53 14.42
N ASP A 15 10.63 -4.68 15.72
CA ASP A 15 11.50 -5.43 16.63
C ASP A 15 10.92 -6.79 17.02
N ASP A 16 9.88 -7.25 16.30
CA ASP A 16 9.12 -8.46 16.58
C ASP A 16 8.55 -8.53 18.03
N ASN A 17 8.51 -7.40 18.74
CA ASN A 17 8.07 -7.33 20.13
C ASN A 17 6.70 -6.66 20.26
N PRO A 18 5.61 -7.43 20.46
CA PRO A 18 4.27 -6.86 20.60
C PRO A 18 4.10 -5.97 21.84
N GLU A 19 4.99 -6.07 22.83
CA GLU A 19 4.99 -5.23 24.02
C GLU A 19 5.68 -3.87 23.82
N ASN A 20 6.44 -3.71 22.74
CA ASN A 20 7.02 -2.41 22.41
C ASN A 20 5.93 -1.47 21.88
N ALA A 21 5.36 -0.68 22.78
CA ALA A 21 4.32 0.28 22.45
C ALA A 21 4.84 1.53 21.71
N TYR A 22 6.16 1.73 21.61
CA TYR A 22 6.76 2.90 20.96
C TYR A 22 6.96 2.72 19.45
N ASP A 23 6.78 1.50 18.95
CA ASP A 23 6.78 1.28 17.51
C ASP A 23 5.45 1.76 16.90
N LEU A 24 5.56 2.72 16.00
CA LEU A 24 4.44 3.41 15.36
C LEU A 24 4.13 2.85 13.97
N CYS A 25 5.00 2.03 13.42
CA CYS A 25 4.86 1.43 12.10
C CYS A 25 4.77 -0.09 12.22
N SER A 26 4.20 -0.74 11.21
CA SER A 26 4.22 -2.20 11.10
C SER A 26 4.96 -2.60 9.83
N TYR A 27 5.71 -3.67 9.92
CA TYR A 27 6.54 -4.23 8.85
C TYR A 27 6.05 -5.62 8.47
N GLY A 28 6.58 -6.19 7.38
CA GLY A 28 6.30 -7.54 6.94
C GLY A 28 6.17 -7.67 5.43
N SER A 29 5.84 -8.87 4.98
CA SER A 29 5.81 -9.22 3.57
C SER A 29 4.43 -9.04 2.94
N ILE A 30 4.41 -8.56 1.69
CA ILE A 30 3.19 -8.36 0.89
C ILE A 30 3.27 -9.28 -0.33
N TYR A 31 2.22 -10.05 -0.58
CA TYR A 31 2.06 -10.72 -1.85
C TYR A 31 1.42 -9.76 -2.85
N LEU A 32 2.13 -9.48 -3.95
CA LEU A 32 1.65 -8.68 -5.08
C LEU A 32 1.89 -9.41 -6.39
N GLU A 33 0.81 -9.75 -7.09
CA GLU A 33 0.84 -10.27 -8.46
C GLU A 33 0.13 -9.30 -9.40
N ILE A 34 0.80 -8.90 -10.49
CA ILE A 34 0.23 -8.03 -11.53
C ILE A 34 0.46 -8.68 -12.89
N GLY A 35 -0.60 -8.89 -13.66
CA GLY A 35 -0.53 -9.47 -15.00
C GLY A 35 0.09 -10.86 -15.06
N GLY A 36 -0.03 -11.65 -13.99
CA GLY A 36 0.57 -12.99 -13.90
C GLY A 36 2.01 -12.99 -13.37
N SER A 37 2.63 -11.84 -13.16
CA SER A 37 3.99 -11.74 -12.62
C SER A 37 3.95 -11.44 -11.13
N ILE A 38 4.76 -12.16 -10.36
CA ILE A 38 4.98 -11.90 -8.95
C ILE A 38 5.95 -10.70 -8.85
N ILE A 39 5.44 -9.59 -8.34
CA ILE A 39 6.21 -8.36 -8.13
C ILE A 39 6.80 -8.35 -6.72
N SER A 40 6.03 -8.86 -5.75
CA SER A 40 6.48 -9.02 -4.37
C SER A 40 5.92 -10.27 -3.73
N ASP A 41 6.71 -10.89 -2.84
CA ASP A 41 6.36 -12.10 -2.12
C ASP A 41 6.96 -12.13 -0.69
N ALA A 42 7.13 -13.32 -0.13
CA ALA A 42 7.59 -13.53 1.24
C ALA A 42 9.08 -13.19 1.45
N GLU A 43 9.85 -12.98 0.38
CA GLU A 43 11.26 -12.60 0.49
C GLU A 43 11.46 -11.08 0.64
N ASP A 44 10.40 -10.30 0.40
CA ASP A 44 10.42 -8.85 0.57
C ASP A 44 9.87 -8.42 1.93
N ASP A 45 10.36 -7.28 2.42
CA ASP A 45 9.87 -6.64 3.64
C ASP A 45 9.48 -5.18 3.35
N TRP A 46 8.31 -4.77 3.81
CA TRP A 46 7.72 -3.48 3.52
C TRP A 46 7.12 -2.85 4.76
N THR A 47 7.07 -1.52 4.78
CA THR A 47 6.27 -0.79 5.77
C THR A 47 4.78 -0.93 5.39
N ILE A 48 4.07 -1.85 6.05
CA ILE A 48 2.73 -2.29 5.68
C ILE A 48 1.68 -1.17 5.76
N ASN A 49 1.71 -0.36 6.82
CA ASN A 49 0.72 0.70 7.02
C ASN A 49 0.86 1.82 5.97
N THR A 50 2.09 2.21 5.64
CA THR A 50 2.34 3.23 4.61
C THR A 50 1.97 2.73 3.23
N ALA A 51 2.26 1.45 2.93
CA ALA A 51 1.79 0.78 1.73
C ALA A 51 0.26 0.86 1.59
N GLY A 52 -0.46 0.61 2.68
CA GLY A 52 -1.92 0.76 2.71
C GLY A 52 -2.39 2.17 2.35
N LEU A 53 -1.73 3.22 2.88
CA LEU A 53 -2.09 4.60 2.60
C LEU A 53 -1.85 4.98 1.12
N GLU A 54 -0.70 4.63 0.57
CA GLU A 54 -0.37 4.96 -0.83
C GLU A 54 -1.22 4.13 -1.81
N LEU A 55 -1.58 2.89 -1.47
CA LEU A 55 -2.58 2.12 -2.21
C LEU A 55 -3.94 2.81 -2.21
N LEU A 56 -4.43 3.27 -1.06
CA LEU A 56 -5.70 4.01 -0.96
C LEU A 56 -5.67 5.27 -1.84
N LYS A 57 -4.57 6.02 -1.83
CA LYS A 57 -4.41 7.20 -2.71
C LYS A 57 -4.47 6.82 -4.18
N SER A 58 -3.76 5.78 -4.58
CA SER A 58 -3.79 5.26 -5.96
C SER A 58 -5.18 4.79 -6.40
N ALA A 59 -6.01 4.35 -5.46
CA ALA A 59 -7.39 3.94 -5.72
C ALA A 59 -8.35 5.14 -5.89
N ILE A 60 -7.98 6.32 -5.41
CA ILE A 60 -8.79 7.55 -5.47
C ILE A 60 -8.43 8.39 -6.70
N SER A 61 -7.15 8.46 -7.05
CA SER A 61 -6.65 9.27 -8.15
C SER A 61 -5.54 8.57 -8.92
N ASP A 62 -5.26 9.08 -10.12
CA ASP A 62 -4.10 8.64 -10.88
C ASP A 62 -2.81 8.72 -10.04
N HIS A 63 -1.95 7.74 -10.24
CA HIS A 63 -0.62 7.67 -9.66
C HIS A 63 0.37 7.40 -10.78
N PHE A 64 1.46 8.15 -10.82
CA PHE A 64 2.46 8.03 -11.89
C PHE A 64 3.84 7.88 -11.26
N VAL A 65 4.61 6.89 -11.70
CA VAL A 65 5.99 6.71 -11.26
C VAL A 65 6.82 7.90 -11.73
N ASN A 66 7.17 8.80 -10.81
CA ASN A 66 8.08 9.91 -11.06
C ASN A 66 8.87 10.29 -9.80
N SER A 67 9.86 11.17 -9.96
CA SER A 67 10.76 11.58 -8.87
C SER A 67 10.10 12.34 -7.72
N SER A 68 8.85 12.77 -7.88
CA SER A 68 8.11 13.58 -6.91
C SER A 68 6.96 12.81 -6.26
N THR A 69 6.64 11.61 -6.73
CA THR A 69 5.66 10.71 -6.14
C THR A 69 6.33 9.74 -5.19
N ARG A 70 5.68 9.48 -4.05
CA ARG A 70 6.11 8.40 -3.16
C ARG A 70 5.88 7.04 -3.83
N PRO A 71 6.75 6.05 -3.62
CA PRO A 71 6.49 4.68 -4.02
C PRO A 71 5.25 4.12 -3.31
N ILE A 72 4.59 3.15 -3.93
CA ILE A 72 3.44 2.50 -3.31
C ILE A 72 3.92 1.60 -2.16
N PHE A 73 4.98 0.83 -2.35
CA PHE A 73 5.64 0.09 -1.26
C PHE A 73 7.03 0.68 -1.00
N ASP A 74 7.28 1.05 0.25
CA ASP A 74 8.58 1.45 0.75
C ASP A 74 9.06 0.46 1.81
N HIS A 75 10.35 0.12 1.77
CA HIS A 75 10.95 -0.79 2.75
C HIS A 75 11.00 -0.14 4.15
N CYS A 76 11.52 1.08 4.25
CA CYS A 76 11.56 1.81 5.52
C CYS A 76 11.49 3.33 5.33
N GLY A 77 11.10 4.04 6.39
CA GLY A 77 11.03 5.50 6.38
C GLY A 77 10.23 6.13 7.52
N GLN A 78 9.81 5.35 8.52
CA GLN A 78 8.84 5.76 9.55
C GLN A 78 7.53 6.26 8.90
N LEU A 79 6.65 6.91 9.65
CA LEU A 79 5.42 7.48 9.08
C LEU A 79 5.70 8.60 8.07
N ALA A 80 6.85 9.27 8.21
CA ALA A 80 7.35 10.26 7.27
C ALA A 80 7.67 9.69 5.87
N MET A 81 7.92 8.38 5.76
CA MET A 81 8.30 7.68 4.52
C MET A 81 9.51 8.33 3.82
N LEU A 82 10.59 8.61 4.57
CA LEU A 82 11.80 9.22 4.03
C LEU A 82 13.02 8.32 4.16
N GLY A 83 13.81 8.21 3.08
CA GLY A 83 15.23 7.85 3.17
C GLY A 83 15.63 6.44 2.73
N CYS A 84 14.71 5.60 2.24
CA CYS A 84 15.06 4.28 1.69
C CYS A 84 14.82 4.24 0.17
N PRO A 85 15.81 3.87 -0.66
CA PRO A 85 15.58 3.67 -2.09
C PRO A 85 14.90 2.32 -2.40
N ILE A 86 14.92 1.36 -1.46
CA ILE A 86 14.30 0.04 -1.63
C ILE A 86 12.77 0.22 -1.62
N SER A 87 12.16 -0.06 -2.75
CA SER A 87 10.76 0.28 -3.00
C SER A 87 10.17 -0.51 -4.17
N THR A 88 8.85 -0.55 -4.25
CA THR A 88 8.09 -1.00 -5.42
C THR A 88 7.08 0.07 -5.80
N ASN A 89 7.00 0.41 -7.09
CA ASN A 89 6.09 1.43 -7.60
C ASN A 89 5.51 1.04 -8.97
N TRP A 90 4.37 1.61 -9.34
CA TRP A 90 3.73 1.40 -10.66
C TRP A 90 2.74 2.51 -10.96
N ASP A 91 2.47 2.77 -12.24
CA ASP A 91 1.43 3.70 -12.65
C ASP A 91 0.05 3.10 -12.37
N VAL A 92 -0.89 3.95 -11.92
CA VAL A 92 -2.31 3.65 -11.82
C VAL A 92 -3.05 4.73 -12.58
N ARG A 93 -3.79 4.36 -13.63
CA ARG A 93 -4.54 5.30 -14.48
C ARG A 93 -6.02 4.95 -14.45
N HIS A 94 -6.84 5.93 -14.10
CA HIS A 94 -8.29 5.80 -14.01
C HIS A 94 -8.94 6.14 -15.35
N LYS A 95 -9.80 5.25 -15.84
CA LYS A 95 -10.61 5.50 -17.04
C LYS A 95 -12.00 4.91 -16.85
N GLY A 96 -12.95 5.74 -16.42
CA GLY A 96 -14.29 5.28 -16.08
C GLY A 96 -14.24 4.25 -14.95
N GLU A 97 -14.80 3.06 -15.19
CA GLU A 97 -14.79 1.95 -14.22
C GLU A 97 -13.60 1.01 -14.37
N GLU A 98 -12.59 1.40 -15.15
CA GLU A 98 -11.37 0.63 -15.39
C GLU A 98 -10.15 1.33 -14.79
N ILE A 99 -9.21 0.50 -14.32
CA ILE A 99 -7.89 0.90 -13.86
C ILE A 99 -6.87 0.24 -14.78
N THR A 100 -5.95 1.03 -15.33
CA THR A 100 -4.77 0.52 -16.03
C THR A 100 -3.56 0.61 -15.13
N ILE A 101 -2.86 -0.51 -14.97
CA ILE A 101 -1.59 -0.62 -14.23
C ILE A 101 -0.46 -0.90 -15.22
N CYS A 102 0.59 -0.09 -15.18
CA CYS A 102 1.78 -0.26 -16.01
C CYS A 102 3.02 0.38 -15.36
N ASN A 103 4.15 0.43 -16.07
CA ASN A 103 5.39 1.09 -15.61
C ASN A 103 5.88 0.61 -14.22
N ILE A 104 5.78 -0.70 -13.98
CA ILE A 104 6.12 -1.28 -12.68
C ILE A 104 7.64 -1.31 -12.50
N THR A 105 8.12 -0.76 -11.39
CA THR A 105 9.53 -0.72 -10.98
C THR A 105 9.68 -1.33 -9.59
N LYS A 106 10.78 -2.05 -9.37
CA LYS A 106 11.17 -2.56 -8.06
C LYS A 106 12.66 -2.32 -7.83
N ILE A 107 13.02 -1.72 -6.71
CA ILE A 107 14.39 -1.58 -6.24
C ILE A 107 14.53 -2.53 -5.04
N SER A 108 15.29 -3.61 -5.22
CA SER A 108 15.39 -4.69 -4.23
C SER A 108 16.49 -4.49 -3.19
N SER A 109 17.51 -3.69 -3.51
CA SER A 109 18.60 -3.36 -2.59
C SER A 109 19.21 -1.99 -2.94
N ILE A 110 20.17 -1.55 -2.13
CA ILE A 110 20.97 -0.33 -2.40
C ILE A 110 22.10 -0.56 -3.42
N ASP A 111 22.24 -1.78 -3.93
CA ASP A 111 23.30 -2.14 -4.86
C ASP A 111 23.05 -1.52 -6.24
N ARG A 112 24.13 -1.23 -6.97
CA ARG A 112 24.02 -0.75 -8.34
C ARG A 112 23.37 -1.82 -9.22
N GLY A 113 22.29 -1.45 -9.90
CA GLY A 113 21.56 -2.36 -10.79
C GLY A 113 20.51 -3.22 -10.10
N ALA A 114 20.18 -2.97 -8.82
CA ALA A 114 19.10 -3.64 -8.11
C ALA A 114 17.69 -3.23 -8.56
N GLU A 115 17.59 -2.32 -9.54
CA GLU A 115 16.33 -1.91 -10.17
C GLU A 115 15.89 -2.93 -11.21
N THR A 116 14.67 -3.44 -11.03
CA THR A 116 13.97 -4.29 -11.98
C THR A 116 12.79 -3.52 -12.57
N GLN A 117 12.69 -3.52 -13.90
CA GLN A 117 11.56 -2.93 -14.63
C GLN A 117 10.73 -4.03 -15.31
N PHE A 118 9.43 -4.08 -15.04
CA PHE A 118 8.54 -5.06 -15.64
C PHE A 118 7.85 -4.45 -16.87
N LYS A 119 8.63 -4.25 -17.95
CA LYS A 119 8.24 -3.44 -19.12
C LYS A 119 7.07 -4.00 -19.94
N ASP A 120 6.87 -5.30 -19.89
CA ASP A 120 5.85 -5.98 -20.71
C ASP A 120 4.52 -6.17 -19.96
N ILE A 121 4.38 -5.59 -18.77
CA ILE A 121 3.17 -5.68 -17.97
C ILE A 121 2.37 -4.39 -18.10
N GLU A 122 1.27 -4.50 -18.84
CA GLU A 122 0.17 -3.54 -18.82
C GLU A 122 -1.12 -4.34 -18.64
N VAL A 123 -1.86 -4.02 -17.58
CA VAL A 123 -3.13 -4.69 -17.30
C VAL A 123 -4.24 -3.70 -17.04
N THR A 124 -5.40 -3.97 -17.64
CA THR A 124 -6.63 -3.26 -17.33
C THR A 124 -7.51 -4.16 -16.46
N ILE A 125 -7.92 -3.65 -15.31
CA ILE A 125 -8.78 -4.34 -14.34
C ILE A 125 -9.97 -3.46 -14.01
N LEU A 126 -11.07 -4.06 -13.55
CA LEU A 126 -12.21 -3.30 -13.07
C LEU A 126 -11.85 -2.57 -11.77
N LYS A 127 -12.25 -1.30 -11.68
CA LYS A 127 -12.06 -0.46 -10.49
C LYS A 127 -12.68 -1.09 -9.25
N VAL A 128 -13.81 -1.78 -9.40
CA VAL A 128 -14.47 -2.52 -8.32
C VAL A 128 -13.56 -3.59 -7.71
N ASP A 129 -12.75 -4.29 -8.51
CA ASP A 129 -11.88 -5.36 -8.04
C ASP A 129 -10.58 -4.82 -7.45
N TYR A 130 -10.07 -3.72 -8.01
CA TYR A 130 -8.95 -2.98 -7.41
C TYR A 130 -9.30 -2.45 -6.02
N LEU A 131 -10.44 -1.75 -5.89
CA LEU A 131 -10.95 -1.23 -4.63
C LEU A 131 -11.17 -2.33 -3.59
N ARG A 132 -11.81 -3.44 -3.97
CA ARG A 132 -12.05 -4.57 -3.05
C ARG A 132 -10.76 -5.07 -2.41
N GLN A 133 -9.71 -5.27 -3.21
CA GLN A 133 -8.46 -5.81 -2.71
C GLN A 133 -7.71 -4.81 -1.83
N ILE A 134 -7.71 -3.52 -2.19
CA ILE A 134 -7.08 -2.48 -1.38
C ILE A 134 -7.83 -2.28 -0.06
N ILE A 135 -9.16 -2.27 -0.07
CA ILE A 135 -9.98 -2.18 1.15
C ILE A 135 -9.71 -3.38 2.06
N MET A 136 -9.74 -4.61 1.51
CA MET A 136 -9.43 -5.82 2.28
C MET A 136 -8.01 -5.79 2.87
N PHE A 137 -7.03 -5.32 2.09
CA PHE A 137 -5.67 -5.11 2.55
C PHE A 137 -5.63 -4.13 3.73
N CYS A 138 -6.26 -2.97 3.61
CA CYS A 138 -6.29 -1.92 4.63
C CYS A 138 -7.08 -2.32 5.89
N ASP A 139 -8.15 -3.10 5.75
CA ASP A 139 -8.91 -3.64 6.86
C ASP A 139 -8.06 -4.59 7.72
N ASN A 140 -7.21 -5.41 7.09
CA ASN A 140 -6.26 -6.26 7.82
C ASN A 140 -5.23 -5.44 8.59
N ILE A 141 -4.75 -4.32 8.04
CA ILE A 141 -3.86 -3.39 8.73
C ILE A 141 -4.56 -2.82 9.96
N LYS A 142 -5.79 -2.33 9.81
CA LYS A 142 -6.59 -1.81 10.93
C LYS A 142 -6.84 -2.86 12.00
N LEU A 143 -7.09 -4.11 11.60
CA LEU A 143 -7.26 -5.22 12.52
C LEU A 143 -5.97 -5.46 13.33
N PHE A 144 -4.81 -5.44 12.68
CA PHE A 144 -3.52 -5.56 13.37
C PHE A 144 -3.34 -4.46 14.42
N PHE A 145 -3.52 -3.19 14.06
CA PHE A 145 -3.34 -2.09 15.02
C PHE A 145 -4.39 -2.06 16.15
N SER A 146 -5.63 -2.50 15.89
CA SER A 146 -6.70 -2.51 16.90
C SER A 146 -6.64 -3.68 17.88
N THR A 147 -6.05 -4.80 17.48
CA THR A 147 -5.89 -5.99 18.32
C THR A 147 -4.64 -5.95 19.21
N HIS A 148 -3.71 -5.05 18.93
CA HIS A 148 -2.50 -4.85 19.71
C HIS A 148 -2.62 -3.69 20.70
N ARG A 149 -1.63 -3.62 21.60
CA ARG A 149 -1.53 -2.55 22.60
C ARG A 149 -1.57 -1.17 21.95
N LYS A 150 -2.25 -0.21 22.61
CA LYS A 150 -2.23 1.20 22.19
C LYS A 150 -0.80 1.74 22.15
N ARG A 151 -0.51 2.52 21.11
CA ARG A 151 0.81 3.11 20.88
C ARG A 151 1.10 4.22 21.89
N VAL A 152 2.37 4.36 22.26
CA VAL A 152 2.89 5.38 23.18
C VAL A 152 3.85 6.27 22.40
N PHE A 153 3.69 7.58 22.54
CA PHE A 153 4.46 8.58 21.82
C PHE A 153 5.61 9.09 22.69
N ARG A 154 6.78 9.30 22.09
CA ARG A 154 7.94 9.83 22.84
C ARG A 154 7.85 11.35 23.02
N ASN A 155 7.11 12.02 22.15
CA ASN A 155 6.95 13.47 22.14
C ASN A 155 5.65 13.85 21.38
N ASP A 156 5.32 15.15 21.36
CA ASP A 156 4.12 15.65 20.67
C ASP A 156 4.20 15.58 19.14
N TYR A 157 5.41 15.58 18.58
CA TYR A 157 5.62 15.42 17.14
C TYR A 157 5.23 14.01 16.68
N ASP A 158 5.73 12.97 17.35
CA ASP A 158 5.38 11.56 17.10
C ASP A 158 3.85 11.35 17.19
N LYS A 159 3.22 11.96 18.20
CA LYS A 159 1.78 11.89 18.39
C LYS A 159 1.03 12.54 17.22
N THR A 160 1.43 13.75 16.87
CA THR A 160 0.80 14.52 15.78
C THR A 160 0.96 13.80 14.44
N GLU A 161 2.15 13.26 14.18
CA GLU A 161 2.44 12.50 12.96
C GLU A 161 1.58 11.23 12.88
N PHE A 162 1.51 10.45 13.97
CA PHE A 162 0.68 9.25 14.04
C PHE A 162 -0.81 9.56 13.86
N GLU A 163 -1.33 10.57 14.56
CA GLU A 163 -2.73 10.96 14.45
C GLU A 163 -3.07 11.48 13.05
N SER A 164 -2.20 12.30 12.46
CA SER A 164 -2.37 12.79 11.09
C SER A 164 -2.38 11.66 10.06
N PHE A 165 -1.44 10.72 10.19
CA PHE A 165 -1.36 9.55 9.32
C PHE A 165 -2.66 8.73 9.37
N TRP A 166 -3.15 8.40 10.56
CA TRP A 166 -4.36 7.60 10.69
C TRP A 166 -5.63 8.33 10.29
N ASN A 167 -5.72 9.64 10.52
CA ASN A 167 -6.82 10.45 10.02
C ASN A 167 -6.86 10.46 8.49
N GLU A 168 -5.71 10.57 7.82
CA GLU A 168 -5.64 10.49 6.37
C GLU A 168 -5.98 9.09 5.85
N PHE A 169 -5.49 8.06 6.53
CA PHE A 169 -5.79 6.66 6.23
C PHE A 169 -7.29 6.38 6.32
N ASP A 170 -7.94 6.76 7.42
CA ASP A 170 -9.37 6.55 7.64
C ASP A 170 -10.22 7.29 6.62
N ARG A 171 -9.89 8.56 6.37
CA ARG A 171 -10.57 9.36 5.34
C ARG A 171 -10.46 8.71 3.96
N SER A 172 -9.28 8.24 3.59
CA SER A 172 -9.05 7.63 2.26
C SER A 172 -9.74 6.27 2.14
N LEU A 173 -9.75 5.48 3.22
CA LEU A 173 -10.45 4.21 3.29
C LEU A 173 -11.97 4.39 3.16
N ASP A 174 -12.54 5.39 3.82
CA ASP A 174 -13.97 5.70 3.73
C ASP A 174 -14.37 6.18 2.33
N ILE A 175 -13.52 6.98 1.66
CA ILE A 175 -13.74 7.36 0.25
C ILE A 175 -13.77 6.10 -0.63
N CYS A 176 -12.80 5.19 -0.48
CA CYS A 176 -12.74 3.95 -1.26
C CYS A 176 -13.98 3.07 -1.02
N ARG A 177 -14.44 2.96 0.23
CA ARG A 177 -15.65 2.20 0.60
C ARG A 177 -16.92 2.83 0.00
N HIS A 178 -17.02 4.15 0.03
CA HIS A 178 -18.13 4.87 -0.57
C HIS A 178 -18.16 4.63 -2.09
N GLU A 179 -17.02 4.79 -2.75
CA GLU A 179 -16.90 4.56 -4.18
C GLU A 179 -17.22 3.12 -4.57
N LEU A 180 -16.71 2.13 -3.81
CA LEU A 180 -17.04 0.72 -4.02
C LEU A 180 -18.56 0.47 -3.91
N THR A 181 -19.25 1.17 -3.01
CA THR A 181 -20.70 1.07 -2.85
C THR A 181 -21.43 1.65 -4.06
N VAL A 182 -20.99 2.81 -4.54
CA VAL A 182 -21.56 3.47 -5.74
C VAL A 182 -21.39 2.60 -6.99
N LEU A 183 -20.20 2.04 -7.22
CA LEU A 183 -19.92 1.17 -8.37
C LEU A 183 -20.73 -0.13 -8.32
N LYS A 184 -20.95 -0.70 -7.13
CA LYS A 184 -21.81 -1.89 -6.99
C LYS A 184 -23.25 -1.58 -7.39
N ASN A 185 -23.79 -0.44 -7.01
CA ASN A 185 -25.18 -0.09 -7.28
C ASN A 185 -25.45 0.15 -8.78
N HIS A 186 -24.49 0.72 -9.53
CA HIS A 186 -24.61 0.91 -10.98
C HIS A 186 -24.56 -0.39 -11.79
N ASN A 187 -24.01 -1.48 -11.22
CA ASN A 187 -23.92 -2.78 -11.88
C ASN A 187 -25.17 -3.67 -11.66
N TYR A 188 -26.19 -3.18 -10.97
CA TYR A 188 -27.47 -3.87 -10.72
C TYR A 188 -28.70 -3.17 -11.34
N GLU A 189 -28.49 -2.16 -12.18
CA GLU A 189 -29.52 -1.53 -13.05
C GLU A 189 -29.32 -1.92 -14.51
#